data_AF-A0A8H7FI11-F1
#
_entry.id   AF-A0A8H7FI11-F1
#
_cell.length_a   1.000
_cell.length_b   1.000
_cell.length_c   1.000
_cell.angle_alpha   90.00
_cell.angle_beta   90.00
_cell.angle_gamma   90.00
#
_symmetry.space_group_name_H-M   'P 1'
#
loop_
_entity.id
_entity.type
_entity.pdbx_description
1 polymer ?
#
loop_
_entity_poly.entity_id
_entity_poly.type
_entity_poly.pdbx_seq_one_letter_code
_entity_poly.pdbx_strand_id
1 'polypeptide(L)'
;MSDEAQQKYVLQTAGFDARFPNTNQTRHWHQPSFQNYTDYFKCIAAKGEDYVPCKQFKRAYNSLCPNGWIEKWDDQRENGTFPASLEP
;
A
#
# COMPACT_ATOMS: atom_id res chain seq x y z
N MET A 1 12.70 18.67 32.09
CA MET A 1 11.40 19.38 32.07
C MET A 1 11.60 20.60 31.19
N SER A 2 10.99 20.82 30.04
CA SER A 2 9.96 20.12 29.29
C SER A 2 9.93 20.88 27.96
N ASP A 3 10.38 20.28 26.86
CA ASP A 3 10.12 20.79 25.51
C ASP A 3 9.38 19.69 24.74
N GLU A 4 8.22 19.32 25.30
CA GLU A 4 7.24 18.48 24.62
C GLU A 4 6.52 19.35 23.60
N ALA A 5 7.18 19.58 22.46
CA ALA A 5 6.54 20.09 21.27
C ALA A 5 5.34 19.18 20.97
N GLN A 6 4.13 19.71 21.17
CA GLN A 6 2.87 19.07 20.80
C GLN A 6 2.88 18.79 19.29
N GLN A 7 3.42 17.63 18.90
CA GLN A 7 3.21 17.01 17.62
C GLN A 7 1.70 16.78 17.51
N LYS A 8 1.02 17.63 16.76
CA LYS A 8 -0.39 17.45 16.44
C LYS A 8 -0.49 16.25 15.51
N TYR A 9 -0.58 15.05 16.08
CA TYR A 9 -0.73 13.82 15.32
C TYR A 9 -2.06 13.87 14.57
N VAL A 10 -2.01 14.14 13.27
CA VAL A 10 -3.17 14.03 12.40
C VAL A 10 -3.30 12.55 12.04
N LEU A 11 -4.16 11.83 12.77
CA LEU A 11 -4.48 10.44 12.47
C LEU A 11 -5.20 10.39 11.12
N GLN A 12 -4.46 10.00 10.08
CA GLN A 12 -4.98 9.71 8.75
C GLN A 12 -4.71 8.25 8.42
N THR A 13 -5.75 7.58 7.95
CA THR A 13 -5.67 6.21 7.44
C THR A 13 -6.19 6.18 6.00
N ALA A 14 -6.05 5.04 5.33
CA ALA A 14 -6.64 4.83 4.02
C ALA A 14 -8.16 5.08 4.06
N GLY A 15 -8.68 5.80 3.06
CA GLY A 15 -10.11 6.06 2.94
C GLY A 15 -10.90 4.79 2.60
N PHE A 16 -12.23 4.89 2.67
CA PHE A 16 -13.13 3.80 2.27
C PHE A 16 -13.00 3.51 0.77
N ASP A 17 -12.69 2.26 0.42
CA ASP A 17 -12.66 1.78 -0.96
C ASP A 17 -14.00 1.11 -1.31
N ALA A 18 -14.79 1.76 -2.16
CA ALA A 18 -16.10 1.27 -2.58
C ALA A 18 -16.05 -0.07 -3.34
N ARG A 19 -14.89 -0.49 -3.85
CA ARG A 19 -14.70 -1.83 -4.44
C ARG A 19 -14.86 -2.95 -3.41
N PHE A 20 -14.68 -2.61 -2.14
CA PHE A 20 -14.71 -3.54 -1.02
C PHE A 20 -15.74 -3.08 0.03
N PRO A 21 -17.05 -3.29 -0.19
CA PRO A 21 -18.08 -2.82 0.74
C PRO A 21 -18.39 -3.80 1.88
N ASN A 22 -17.94 -5.06 1.79
CA ASN A 22 -18.40 -6.13 2.69
C ASN A 22 -17.52 -6.32 3.94
N THR A 23 -18.15 -6.54 5.10
CA THR A 23 -17.50 -6.71 6.42
C THR A 23 -16.67 -8.01 6.57
N ASN A 24 -16.84 -9.01 5.70
CA ASN A 24 -15.98 -10.20 5.72
C ASN A 24 -14.61 -9.87 5.12
N GLN A 25 -13.71 -9.44 5.98
CA GLN A 25 -12.49 -8.76 5.58
C GLN A 25 -11.32 -9.70 5.26
N THR A 26 -11.48 -11.03 5.34
CA THR A 26 -10.41 -11.96 4.90
C THR A 26 -9.99 -11.73 3.45
N ARG A 27 -10.92 -11.32 2.58
CA ARG A 27 -10.61 -10.81 1.24
C ARG A 27 -10.18 -9.34 1.21
N HIS A 28 -10.56 -8.53 2.20
CA HIS A 28 -10.14 -7.12 2.31
C HIS A 28 -8.73 -6.89 2.85
N TRP A 29 -8.10 -7.76 3.62
CA TRP A 29 -6.71 -7.48 4.00
C TRP A 29 -5.79 -7.83 2.83
N HIS A 30 -6.14 -8.88 2.09
CA HIS A 30 -5.32 -9.42 0.99
C HIS A 30 -5.54 -8.68 -0.31
N GLN A 31 -6.79 -8.49 -0.74
CA GLN A 31 -7.07 -7.99 -2.08
C GLN A 31 -6.76 -6.49 -2.27
N PRO A 32 -7.22 -5.54 -1.43
CA PRO A 32 -6.85 -4.13 -1.60
C PRO A 32 -5.40 -3.87 -1.24
N SER A 33 -4.78 -4.59 -0.30
CA SER A 33 -3.34 -4.44 -0.05
C SER A 33 -2.53 -4.89 -1.25
N PHE A 34 -2.85 -6.05 -1.81
CA PHE A 34 -2.22 -6.56 -3.03
C PHE A 34 -2.48 -5.66 -4.24
N GLN A 35 -3.70 -5.15 -4.41
CA GLN A 35 -4.05 -4.24 -5.48
C GLN A 35 -3.32 -2.89 -5.34
N ASN A 36 -3.31 -2.28 -4.15
CA ASN A 36 -2.58 -1.03 -3.93
C ASN A 36 -1.06 -1.20 -4.04
N TYR A 37 -0.53 -2.35 -3.63
CA TYR A 37 0.88 -2.69 -3.78
C TYR A 37 1.26 -2.83 -5.26
N THR A 38 0.50 -3.60 -6.04
CA THR A 38 0.72 -3.73 -7.49
C THR A 38 0.53 -2.42 -8.22
N ASP A 39 -0.51 -1.64 -7.90
CA ASP A 39 -0.76 -0.32 -8.49
C ASP A 39 0.37 0.67 -8.19
N TYR A 40 0.96 0.63 -6.99
CA TYR A 40 2.13 1.45 -6.64
C TYR A 40 3.32 1.14 -7.56
N PHE A 41 3.66 -0.13 -7.75
CA PHE A 41 4.79 -0.51 -8.59
C PHE A 41 4.53 -0.31 -10.08
N LYS A 42 3.30 -0.52 -10.56
CA LYS A 42 2.90 -0.15 -11.92
C LYS A 42 3.00 1.35 -12.15
N CYS A 43 2.57 2.15 -11.17
CA CYS A 43 2.62 3.60 -11.23
C CYS A 43 4.08 4.11 -11.29
N ILE A 44 4.99 3.51 -10.53
CA ILE A 44 6.43 3.82 -10.60
C ILE A 44 7.03 3.39 -11.94
N ALA A 45 6.72 2.18 -12.42
CA ALA A 45 7.23 1.68 -13.69
C ALA A 45 6.77 2.52 -14.88
N ALA A 46 5.52 3.00 -14.87
CA ALA A 46 4.95 3.77 -15.98
C ALA A 46 5.28 5.27 -15.95
N LYS A 47 5.35 5.89 -14.76
CA LYS A 47 5.42 7.36 -14.61
C LYS A 47 6.68 7.88 -13.92
N GLY A 48 7.51 7.00 -13.34
CA GLY A 48 8.68 7.38 -12.55
C GLY A 48 8.35 7.79 -11.11
N GLU A 49 9.38 7.90 -10.27
CA GLU A 49 9.26 8.08 -8.81
C GLU A 49 8.64 9.42 -8.36
N ASP A 50 8.59 10.42 -9.26
CA ASP A 50 8.13 11.77 -8.95
C ASP A 50 6.60 11.97 -9.05
N TYR A 51 5.86 10.95 -9.46
CA TYR A 51 4.40 11.09 -9.61
C TYR A 51 3.69 11.07 -8.25
N VAL A 52 3.21 12.25 -7.84
CA VAL A 52 2.53 12.48 -6.54
C VAL A 52 1.40 11.49 -6.25
N PRO A 53 0.54 11.11 -7.23
CA PRO A 53 -0.49 10.10 -6.99
C PRO A 53 0.04 8.70 -6.66
N CYS A 54 1.25 8.32 -7.08
CA CYS A 54 1.81 7.01 -6.67
C CYS A 54 2.02 6.95 -5.15
N LYS A 55 2.33 8.10 -4.50
CA LYS A 55 2.52 8.18 -3.04
C LYS A 55 1.23 7.87 -2.28
N GLN A 56 0.06 8.04 -2.89
CA GLN A 56 -1.22 7.66 -2.30
C GLN A 56 -1.35 6.14 -2.18
N PHE A 57 -0.97 5.40 -3.21
CA PHE A 57 -0.93 3.93 -3.16
C PHE A 57 0.08 3.44 -2.13
N LYS A 58 1.23 4.13 -2.00
CA LYS A 58 2.22 3.85 -0.95
C LYS A 58 1.64 3.93 0.46
N ARG A 59 0.89 5.00 0.74
CA ARG A 59 0.22 5.18 2.03
C ARG A 59 -0.86 4.12 2.25
N ALA A 60 -1.66 3.85 1.22
CA ALA A 60 -2.75 2.88 1.30
C ALA A 60 -2.26 1.46 1.63
N TYR A 61 -1.25 0.93 0.91
CA TYR A 61 -0.77 -0.43 1.20
C TYR A 61 -0.06 -0.52 2.55
N ASN A 62 0.67 0.52 2.99
CA ASN A 62 1.32 0.51 4.32
C ASN A 62 0.31 0.56 5.48
N SER A 63 -0.85 1.21 5.29
CA SER A 63 -1.89 1.26 6.31
C SER A 63 -2.79 0.02 6.34
N LEU A 64 -2.99 -0.63 5.19
CA LEU A 64 -3.92 -1.76 5.04
C LEU A 64 -3.23 -3.12 5.19
N CYS A 65 -1.94 -3.23 4.88
CA CYS A 65 -1.24 -4.51 4.80
C CYS A 65 -0.54 -4.87 6.11
N PRO A 66 -0.66 -6.13 6.59
CA PRO A 66 0.26 -6.65 7.60
C PRO A 66 1.71 -6.64 7.08
N ASN A 67 2.67 -6.25 7.92
CA ASN A 67 4.09 -6.15 7.53
C ASN A 67 4.65 -7.46 6.94
N GLY A 68 4.31 -8.61 7.53
CA GLY A 68 4.79 -9.92 7.06
C GLY A 68 4.25 -10.35 5.69
N TRP A 69 3.30 -9.62 5.10
CA TRP A 69 2.89 -9.84 3.70
C TRP A 69 3.66 -8.95 2.73
N ILE A 70 3.99 -7.72 3.14
CA ILE A 70 4.84 -6.82 2.37
C ILE A 70 6.20 -7.48 2.14
N GLU A 71 6.81 -8.02 3.21
CA GLU A 71 8.08 -8.74 3.13
C GLU A 71 8.01 -9.91 2.14
N LYS A 72 6.98 -10.75 2.22
CA LYS A 72 6.80 -11.87 1.28
C LYS A 72 6.63 -11.43 -0.16
N TRP A 73 5.94 -10.32 -0.41
CA TRP A 73 5.77 -9.79 -1.75
C TRP A 73 7.05 -9.13 -2.27
N ASP A 74 7.82 -8.48 -1.40
CA ASP A 74 9.13 -7.94 -1.73
C ASP A 74 10.10 -9.08 -2.10
N ASP A 75 10.16 -10.14 -1.30
CA ASP A 75 10.94 -11.35 -1.60
C ASP A 75 10.52 -11.98 -2.93
N GLN A 76 9.22 -12.08 -3.21
CA GLN A 76 8.72 -12.62 -4.48
C GLN A 76 9.07 -11.74 -5.68
N ARG A 77 9.09 -10.41 -5.51
CA ARG A 77 9.51 -9.48 -6.56
C ARG A 77 11.01 -9.55 -6.81
N GLU A 78 11.84 -9.60 -5.77
CA GLU A 78 13.30 -9.76 -5.91
C GLU A 78 13.66 -11.10 -6.57
N ASN A 79 12.94 -12.17 -6.22
CA ASN A 79 13.12 -13.49 -6.83
C ASN A 79 12.47 -13.60 -8.23
N GLY A 80 11.77 -12.57 -8.73
CA GLY A 80 11.08 -12.61 -10.03
C GLY A 80 9.94 -13.63 -10.13
N THR A 81 9.42 -14.12 -8.99
CA THR A 81 8.34 -15.11 -8.90
C THR A 81 6.98 -14.48 -8.60
N PHE A 82 6.89 -13.16 -8.64
CA PHE A 82 5.68 -12.43 -8.29
C PHE A 82 4.54 -12.73 -9.29
N PRO A 83 3.36 -13.22 -8.83
CA PRO A 83 2.32 -13.75 -9.72
C PRO A 83 1.51 -12.68 -10.46
N ALA A 84 1.67 -11.40 -10.14
CA ALA A 84 0.95 -10.33 -10.82
C ALA A 84 1.87 -9.57 -11.80
N SER A 85 1.32 -9.24 -12.97
CA SER A 85 2.02 -8.42 -13.95
C SER A 85 2.28 -7.02 -13.37
N LEU A 86 3.56 -6.66 -13.28
CA LEU A 86 4.03 -5.32 -12.94
C LEU A 86 4.30 -4.48 -14.21
N GLU A 87 4.12 -5.06 -15.40
CA GLU A 87 4.17 -4.34 -16.66
C GLU A 87 2.88 -3.51 -16.84
N PRO A 88 2.99 -2.27 -17.36
CA PRO A 88 1.87 -1.37 -17.57
C PRO A 88 0.85 -1.86 -18.61
#